data_AF-A0A2V6PS97-F1
#
_entry.id   AF-A0A2V6PS97-F1
#
_cell.length_a   1.000
_cell.length_b   1.000
_cell.length_c   1.000
_cell.angle_alpha   90.00
_cell.angle_beta   90.00
_cell.angle_gamma   90.00
#
_symmetry.space_group_name_H-M   'P 1'
#
loop_
_entity.id
_entity.type
_entity.pdbx_description
1 polymer ?
#
loop_
_entity_poly.entity_id
_entity_poly.type
_entity_poly.pdbx_seq_one_letter_code
_entity_poly.pdbx_strand_id
1 'polypeptide(L)'
;MGATLRRHGINAVLTGGACAALYTRGAYQSVDMDFVLAGSTTQAHLDAALASIGFVRAGDRYVHDHLRFYVEFPRGPLAIGADYRVNTVERRTRYGRLLMLSATDSCRDRLAAFYHWNDRQSLHVAVIIARR
;
A
#
# COMPACT_ATOMS: atom_id res chain seq x y z
N MET A 1 1.10 10.98 2.10
CA MET A 1 1.39 10.10 0.96
C MET A 1 0.29 10.14 -0.11
N GLY A 2 -0.88 9.50 0.08
CA GLY A 2 -1.90 9.41 -0.98
C GLY A 2 -2.35 10.75 -1.60
N ALA A 3 -2.56 11.78 -0.78
CA ALA A 3 -2.89 13.10 -1.27
C ALA A 3 -1.77 13.74 -2.12
N THR A 4 -0.51 13.49 -1.79
CA THR A 4 0.64 13.96 -2.57
C THR A 4 0.67 13.29 -3.94
N LEU A 5 0.61 11.96 -3.98
CA LEU A 5 0.59 11.20 -5.25
C LEU A 5 -0.53 11.70 -6.16
N ARG A 6 -1.75 11.85 -5.61
CA ARG A 6 -2.90 12.36 -6.35
C ARG A 6 -2.72 13.79 -6.87
N ARG A 7 -2.13 14.71 -6.08
CA ARG A 7 -1.84 16.09 -6.55
C ARG A 7 -0.86 16.11 -7.73
N HIS A 8 0.05 15.14 -7.79
CA HIS A 8 0.96 14.97 -8.92
C HIS A 8 0.36 14.12 -10.05
N GLY A 9 -0.93 13.76 -10.00
CA GLY A 9 -1.57 12.93 -11.03
C GLY A 9 -1.11 11.47 -11.03
N ILE A 10 -0.42 11.02 -9.98
CA ILE A 10 0.06 9.65 -9.84
C ILE A 10 -1.05 8.83 -9.20
N ASN A 11 -1.62 7.91 -9.98
CA ASN A 11 -2.62 6.96 -9.48
C ASN A 11 -1.91 5.75 -8.86
N ALA A 12 -2.00 5.62 -7.54
CA ALA A 12 -1.36 4.54 -6.80
C ALA A 12 -2.31 3.99 -5.73
N VAL A 13 -2.32 2.65 -5.60
CA VAL A 13 -3.20 1.92 -4.71
C VAL A 13 -2.37 1.42 -3.53
N LEU A 14 -2.76 1.78 -2.31
CA LEU A 14 -2.17 1.22 -1.10
C LEU A 14 -2.55 -0.27 -0.98
N THR A 15 -1.55 -1.12 -0.91
CA THR A 15 -1.66 -2.58 -0.77
C THR A 15 -0.90 -3.04 0.47
N GLY A 16 -0.59 -4.33 0.58
CA GLY A 16 0.39 -4.78 1.56
C GLY A 16 -0.07 -4.65 3.00
N GLY A 17 0.88 -4.82 3.92
CA GLY A 17 0.62 -4.76 5.35
C GLY A 17 0.00 -3.42 5.78
N ALA A 18 0.44 -2.30 5.20
CA ALA A 18 -0.12 -0.98 5.50
C ALA A 18 -1.62 -0.87 5.20
N CYS A 19 -2.08 -1.45 4.08
CA CYS A 19 -3.50 -1.51 3.76
C CYS A 19 -4.27 -2.36 4.79
N ALA A 20 -3.71 -3.51 5.17
CA ALA A 20 -4.33 -4.37 6.17
C ALA A 20 -4.39 -3.72 7.57
N ALA A 21 -3.36 -2.98 7.97
CA ALA A 21 -3.32 -2.24 9.24
C ALA A 21 -4.49 -1.25 9.37
N LEU A 22 -4.90 -0.64 8.25
CA LEU A 22 -6.05 0.27 8.20
C LEU A 22 -7.41 -0.40 8.46
N TYR A 23 -7.52 -1.70 8.21
CA TYR A 23 -8.73 -2.51 8.47
C TYR A 23 -8.72 -3.17 9.85
N THR A 24 -7.55 -3.33 10.47
CA THR A 24 -7.40 -4.01 11.77
C THR A 24 -7.54 -3.08 12.97
N ARG A 25 -7.66 -1.76 12.75
CA ARG A 25 -7.80 -0.72 13.80
C ARG A 25 -6.70 -0.78 14.88
N GLY A 26 -5.47 -1.08 14.47
CA GLY A 26 -4.31 -1.11 15.37
C GLY A 26 -3.96 -2.47 15.96
N ALA A 27 -4.75 -3.52 15.67
CA ALA A 27 -4.37 -4.90 16.04
C ALA A 27 -3.17 -5.42 15.22
N TYR A 28 -2.83 -4.74 14.12
CA TYR A 28 -1.66 -5.00 13.31
C TYR A 28 -1.04 -3.68 12.84
N GLN A 29 0.29 -3.62 12.77
CA GLN A 29 1.06 -2.50 12.27
C GLN A 29 2.05 -3.00 11.21
N SER A 30 2.14 -2.26 10.09
CA SER A 30 3.18 -2.47 9.07
C SER A 30 4.38 -1.59 9.36
N VAL A 31 5.56 -2.04 8.93
CA VAL A 31 6.82 -1.28 9.02
C VAL A 31 7.10 -0.44 7.77
N ASP A 32 6.29 -0.63 6.73
CA ASP A 32 6.40 -0.05 5.41
C ASP A 32 5.02 0.35 4.86
N MET A 33 5.00 1.08 3.75
CA MET A 33 3.79 1.33 2.96
C MET A 33 4.03 0.95 1.50
N ASP A 34 3.27 -0.05 1.04
CA ASP A 34 3.32 -0.51 -0.34
C ASP A 34 2.29 0.18 -1.21
N PHE A 35 2.74 0.75 -2.32
CA PHE A 35 1.88 1.35 -3.33
C PHE A 35 2.09 0.71 -4.69
N VAL A 36 1.06 0.09 -5.26
CA VAL A 36 1.12 -0.35 -6.66
C VAL A 36 0.58 0.76 -7.56
N LEU A 37 1.35 1.12 -8.59
CA LEU A 37 0.94 2.10 -9.59
C LEU A 37 -0.20 1.53 -10.45
N ALA A 38 -1.31 2.26 -10.52
CA ALA A 38 -2.49 1.94 -11.34
C ALA A 38 -2.58 2.82 -12.60
N GLY A 39 -1.43 3.29 -13.08
CA GLY A 39 -1.26 4.13 -14.27
C GLY A 39 0.22 4.30 -14.60
N SER A 40 0.52 4.94 -15.74
CA SER A 40 1.89 5.22 -16.13
C SER A 40 2.44 6.42 -15.36
N THR A 41 3.70 6.31 -14.92
CA THR A 41 4.45 7.39 -14.29
C THR A 41 5.93 7.10 -14.49
N THR A 42 6.71 8.13 -14.79
CA THR A 42 8.17 8.00 -14.88
C THR A 42 8.78 7.99 -13.49
N GLN A 43 9.93 7.34 -13.34
CA GLN A 43 10.67 7.34 -12.07
C GLN A 43 10.96 8.77 -11.58
N ALA A 44 11.39 9.65 -12.48
CA ALA A 44 11.68 11.05 -12.14
C ALA A 44 10.44 11.82 -11.62
N HIS A 45 9.26 11.54 -12.17
CA HIS A 45 8.01 12.15 -11.70
C HIS A 45 7.61 11.63 -10.31
N LEU A 46 7.80 10.34 -10.07
CA LEU A 46 7.58 9.73 -8.76
C LEU A 46 8.56 10.29 -7.71
N ASP A 47 9.85 10.39 -8.06
CA ASP A 47 10.89 10.97 -7.21
C ASP A 47 10.53 12.42 -6.83
N ALA A 48 10.14 13.24 -7.80
CA ALA A 48 9.74 14.63 -7.57
C ALA A 48 8.51 14.74 -6.65
N ALA A 49 7.51 13.88 -6.84
CA ALA A 49 6.32 13.86 -6.00
C ALA A 49 6.66 13.50 -4.54
N LEU A 50 7.54 12.53 -4.32
CA LEU A 50 7.92 12.09 -2.98
C LEU A 50 8.90 13.04 -2.29
N ALA A 51 9.82 13.64 -3.04
CA ALA A 51 10.71 14.70 -2.55
C ALA A 51 9.92 15.90 -2.01
N SER A 52 8.76 16.23 -2.59
CA SER A 52 7.89 17.33 -2.12
C SER A 52 7.38 17.16 -0.68
N ILE A 53 7.45 15.94 -0.13
CA ILE A 53 7.08 15.63 1.25
C ILE A 53 8.24 15.03 2.04
N GLY A 54 9.48 15.29 1.62
CA GLY A 54 10.70 14.95 2.35
C GLY A 54 11.18 13.51 2.19
N PHE A 55 10.59 12.72 1.29
CA PHE A 55 11.08 11.37 1.00
C PHE A 55 12.18 11.39 -0.06
N VAL A 56 13.21 10.59 0.14
CA VAL A 56 14.33 10.43 -0.79
C VAL A 56 14.41 8.97 -1.23
N ARG A 57 14.69 8.74 -2.51
CA ARG A 57 14.86 7.39 -3.05
C ARG A 57 16.19 6.79 -2.58
N ALA A 58 16.13 5.58 -2.04
CA ALA A 58 17.26 4.79 -1.58
C ALA A 58 17.12 3.36 -2.09
N GLY A 59 17.62 3.10 -3.31
CA GLY A 59 17.45 1.81 -3.99
C GLY A 59 16.04 1.63 -4.55
N ASP A 60 15.34 0.61 -4.06
CA ASP A 60 13.96 0.23 -4.42
C ASP A 60 12.88 0.85 -3.52
N ARG A 61 13.30 1.55 -2.47
CA ARG A 61 12.41 2.20 -1.49
C ARG A 61 12.65 3.71 -1.39
N TYR A 62 11.70 4.37 -0.74
CA TYR A 62 11.79 5.77 -0.36
C TYR A 62 11.81 5.89 1.17
N VAL A 63 12.76 6.66 1.66
CA VAL A 63 13.03 6.84 3.10
C VAL A 63 12.87 8.31 3.47
N HIS A 64 12.65 8.57 4.76
CA HIS A 64 12.53 9.92 5.31
C HIS A 64 13.21 9.97 6.68
N ASP A 65 14.09 10.94 6.91
CA ASP A 65 15.00 10.97 8.07
C ASP A 65 14.28 10.96 9.43
N HIS A 66 13.08 11.56 9.49
CA HIS A 66 12.28 11.62 10.73
C HIS A 66 11.21 10.52 10.87
N LEU A 67 11.08 9.58 9.92
CA LEU A 67 10.05 8.55 9.92
C LEU A 67 10.66 7.16 10.01
N ARG A 68 10.05 6.30 10.82
CA ARG A 68 10.52 4.91 11.05
C ARG A 68 10.00 3.91 10.02
N PHE A 69 9.23 4.36 9.04
CA PHE A 69 8.72 3.53 7.95
C PHE A 69 9.29 4.01 6.62
N TYR A 70 9.36 3.10 5.65
CA TYR A 70 9.73 3.41 4.27
C TYR A 70 8.54 3.17 3.34
N VAL A 71 8.65 3.64 2.10
CA VAL A 71 7.60 3.48 1.08
C VAL A 71 8.17 2.74 -0.11
N GLU A 72 7.45 1.73 -0.56
CA GLU A 72 7.83 0.93 -1.71
C GLU A 72 6.80 1.05 -2.82
N PHE A 73 7.27 0.85 -4.05
CA PHE A 73 6.42 0.78 -5.22
C PHE A 73 6.65 -0.56 -5.93
N PRO A 74 6.06 -1.66 -5.40
CA PRO A 74 6.16 -2.96 -6.05
C PRO A 74 5.72 -2.89 -7.52
N ARG A 75 6.37 -3.71 -8.35
CA ARG A 75 6.07 -3.73 -9.79
C ARG A 75 4.62 -4.09 -10.02
N GLY A 76 3.95 -3.28 -10.83
CA GLY A 76 2.59 -3.56 -11.28
C GLY A 76 2.50 -4.66 -12.35
N PRO A 77 1.30 -4.92 -12.86
CA PRO A 77 0.05 -4.21 -12.52
C PRO A 77 -0.53 -4.68 -11.17
N LEU A 78 -1.55 -3.97 -10.68
CA LEU A 78 -2.26 -4.35 -9.45
C LEU A 78 -2.86 -5.75 -9.59
N ALA A 79 -2.43 -6.67 -8.73
CA ALA A 79 -2.89 -8.05 -8.69
C ALA A 79 -2.77 -8.62 -7.28
N ILE A 80 -3.52 -9.69 -7.02
CA ILE A 80 -3.37 -10.54 -5.83
C ILE A 80 -3.02 -11.94 -6.32
N GLY A 81 -1.77 -12.34 -6.14
CA GLY A 81 -1.23 -13.54 -6.79
C GLY A 81 -1.36 -13.40 -8.31
N ALA A 82 -2.12 -14.30 -8.93
CA ALA A 82 -2.41 -14.29 -10.37
C ALA A 82 -3.77 -13.64 -10.73
N ASP A 83 -4.52 -13.11 -9.77
CA ASP A 83 -5.82 -12.48 -10.04
C ASP A 83 -5.71 -10.96 -10.15
N TYR A 84 -6.07 -10.44 -11.32
CA TYR A 84 -6.13 -9.02 -11.64
C TYR A 84 -7.50 -8.39 -11.34
N ARG A 85 -8.50 -9.18 -10.93
CA ARG A 85 -9.81 -8.69 -10.49
C ARG A 85 -9.72 -8.19 -9.06
N VAL A 86 -9.15 -7.00 -8.91
CA VAL A 86 -8.90 -6.35 -7.63
C VAL A 86 -9.81 -5.13 -7.49
N ASN A 87 -10.63 -5.10 -6.44
CA ASN A 87 -11.46 -3.95 -6.12
C ASN A 87 -10.71 -2.98 -5.21
N THR A 88 -10.81 -1.70 -5.55
CA THR A 88 -10.21 -0.62 -4.77
C THR A 88 -11.28 0.29 -4.21
N VAL A 89 -10.97 0.94 -3.10
CA VAL A 89 -11.84 1.89 -2.43
C VAL A 89 -11.08 3.18 -2.12
N GLU A 90 -11.79 4.31 -2.16
CA GLU A 90 -11.24 5.58 -1.66
C GLU A 90 -11.59 5.75 -0.18
N ARG A 91 -10.56 5.90 0.66
CA ARG A 91 -10.73 6.29 2.06
C ARG A 91 -10.44 7.79 2.23
N ARG A 92 -11.40 8.52 2.82
CA ARG A 92 -11.20 9.92 3.21
C ARG A 92 -10.42 10.00 4.52
N THR A 93 -9.44 10.90 4.57
CA THR A 93 -8.63 11.21 5.75
C THR A 93 -8.57 12.72 5.94
N ARG A 94 -8.13 13.18 7.12
CA ARG A 94 -7.88 14.62 7.37
C ARG A 94 -6.85 15.25 6.42
N TYR A 95 -6.01 14.43 5.78
CA TYR A 95 -4.95 14.86 4.87
C TYR A 95 -5.32 14.72 3.39
N GLY A 96 -6.54 14.27 3.08
CA GLY A 96 -7.01 14.03 1.72
C GLY A 96 -7.50 12.59 1.50
N ARG A 97 -7.54 12.17 0.23
CA ARG A 97 -8.03 10.85 -0.17
C ARG A 97 -6.88 9.87 -0.36
N LEU A 98 -7.14 8.61 -0.02
CA LEU A 98 -6.24 7.48 -0.18
C LEU A 98 -6.97 6.39 -0.95
N LEU A 99 -6.42 5.99 -2.10
CA LEU A 99 -6.88 4.82 -2.84
C LEU A 99 -6.19 3.59 -2.26
N MET A 100 -6.96 2.56 -1.93
CA MET A 100 -6.46 1.34 -1.28
C MET A 100 -7.26 0.12 -1.71
N LEU A 101 -6.74 -1.09 -1.48
CA LEU A 101 -7.52 -2.32 -1.65
C LEU A 101 -8.82 -2.26 -0.83
N SER A 102 -9.89 -2.88 -1.33
CA SER A 102 -11.10 -3.14 -0.55
C SER A 102 -10.77 -4.03 0.68
N ALA A 103 -11.67 -4.10 1.66
CA ALA A 103 -11.46 -4.99 2.81
C ALA A 103 -11.32 -6.46 2.36
N THR A 104 -12.17 -6.90 1.43
CA THR A 104 -12.12 -8.24 0.84
C THR A 104 -10.80 -8.49 0.15
N ASP A 105 -10.33 -7.56 -0.68
CA ASP A 105 -9.08 -7.73 -1.42
C ASP A 105 -7.84 -7.58 -0.54
N SER A 106 -7.89 -6.75 0.50
CA SER A 106 -6.85 -6.70 1.54
C SER A 106 -6.76 -8.02 2.31
N CYS A 107 -7.90 -8.65 2.61
CA CYS A 107 -7.93 -9.99 3.20
C CYS A 107 -7.33 -11.04 2.24
N ARG A 108 -7.72 -11.03 0.96
CA ARG A 108 -7.16 -11.92 -0.07
C ARG A 108 -5.66 -11.74 -0.24
N ASP A 109 -5.16 -10.50 -0.22
CA ASP A 109 -3.75 -10.14 -0.30
C ASP A 109 -2.95 -10.75 0.87
N ARG A 110 -3.47 -10.66 2.09
CA ARG A 110 -2.88 -11.33 3.27
C ARG A 110 -2.94 -12.86 3.17
N LEU A 111 -4.04 -13.43 2.68
CA LEU A 111 -4.13 -14.89 2.46
C LEU A 111 -3.12 -15.36 1.40
N ALA A 112 -2.90 -14.59 0.33
CA ALA A 112 -1.90 -14.87 -0.68
C ALA A 112 -0.48 -14.87 -0.07
N ALA A 113 -0.17 -13.87 0.77
CA ALA A 113 1.11 -13.83 1.49
C ALA A 113 1.33 -15.07 2.38
N PHE A 114 0.28 -15.51 3.10
CA PHE A 114 0.34 -16.75 3.87
C PHE A 114 0.56 -17.97 2.96
N TYR A 115 -0.18 -18.08 1.86
CA TYR A 115 -0.08 -19.21 0.94
C TYR A 115 1.31 -19.34 0.31
N HIS A 116 1.88 -18.23 -0.16
CA HIS A 116 3.16 -18.24 -0.88
C HIS A 116 4.40 -18.30 0.02
N TRP A 117 4.32 -17.73 1.23
CA TRP A 117 5.49 -17.59 2.11
C TRP A 117 5.33 -18.26 3.48
N ASN A 118 4.23 -18.99 3.70
CA ASN A 118 3.86 -19.56 5.00
C ASN A 118 3.82 -18.50 6.12
N ASP A 119 3.52 -17.25 5.78
CA ASP A 119 3.43 -16.13 6.72
C ASP A 119 2.19 -16.23 7.61
N ARG A 120 2.37 -16.83 8.78
CA ARG A 120 1.31 -17.02 9.79
C ARG A 120 0.75 -15.70 10.32
N GLN A 121 1.54 -14.63 10.33
CA GLN A 121 1.06 -13.31 10.73
C GLN A 121 0.05 -12.80 9.71
N SER A 122 0.35 -12.93 8.42
CA SER A 122 -0.61 -12.55 7.37
C SER A 122 -1.92 -13.34 7.48
N LEU A 123 -1.87 -14.65 7.77
CA LEU A 123 -3.10 -15.42 8.04
C LEU A 123 -3.92 -14.84 9.20
N HIS A 124 -3.26 -14.53 10.32
CA HIS A 124 -3.93 -13.95 11.48
C HIS A 124 -4.60 -12.61 11.13
N VAL A 125 -3.88 -11.75 10.41
CA VAL A 125 -4.39 -10.45 9.94
C VAL A 125 -5.57 -10.62 9.00
N ALA A 126 -5.53 -11.58 8.06
CA ALA A 126 -6.65 -11.89 7.17
C ALA A 126 -7.92 -12.26 7.96
N VAL A 127 -7.78 -13.10 8.99
CA VAL A 127 -8.90 -13.48 9.88
C VAL A 127 -9.47 -12.28 10.62
N ILE A 128 -8.62 -11.35 11.10
CA ILE A 128 -9.09 -10.11 11.75
C ILE A 128 -9.93 -9.29 10.77
N ILE A 129 -9.45 -9.12 9.54
CA ILE A 129 -10.16 -8.35 8.51
C ILE A 129 -11.51 -9.01 8.19
N ALA A 130 -11.54 -10.34 8.01
CA ALA A 130 -12.74 -11.07 7.62
C ALA A 130 -13.84 -11.11 8.69
N ARG A 131 -13.49 -10.96 9.97
CA ARG A 131 -14.44 -11.00 11.10
C ARG A 131 -15.12 -9.66 11.40
N ARG A 132 -14.85 -8.62 10.61
CA ARG A 132 -15.35 -7.26 10.82
C ARG A 132 -16.16 -6.78 9.65
#